data_AF-A0A350LQD7-F1
#
_entry.id   AF-A0A350LQD7-F1
#
_cell.length_a   1.000
_cell.length_b   1.000
_cell.length_c   1.000
_cell.angle_alpha   90.00
_cell.angle_beta   90.00
_cell.angle_gamma   90.00
#
_symmetry.space_group_name_H-M   'P 1'
#
loop_
_entity.id
_entity.type
_entity.pdbx_description
1 polymer ?
#
loop_
_entity_poly.entity_id
_entity_poly.type
_entity_poly.pdbx_seq_one_letter_code
_entity_poly.pdbx_strand_id
1 'polypeptide(L)' 'ENRLKEARKLGFTSAILPSDDKTGGQSGLSLTRMGDLTAFVGDVFGAG' A
#
# COMPACT_ATOMS: atom_id res chain seq x y z
N GLU A 1 1.96 -3.80 10.24
CA GLU A 1 3.44 -3.87 10.26
C GLU A 1 4.08 -5.19 9.80
N ASN A 2 3.74 -6.36 10.39
CA ASN A 2 4.41 -7.66 10.06
C ASN A 2 4.36 -7.99 8.55
N ARG A 3 3.21 -7.78 7.89
CA ARG A 3 3.03 -8.05 6.46
C ARG A 3 3.94 -7.21 5.56
N LEU A 4 4.18 -5.94 5.92
CA LEU A 4 5.10 -5.07 5.16
C LEU A 4 6.55 -5.51 5.33
N LYS A 5 6.95 -5.94 6.53
CA LYS A 5 8.30 -6.49 6.76
C LYS A 5 8.55 -7.73 5.90
N GLU A 6 7.59 -8.64 5.85
CA GLU A 6 7.67 -9.82 5.00
C GLU A 6 7.63 -9.46 3.50
N ALA A 7 6.77 -8.52 3.09
CA ALA A 7 6.73 -8.05 1.71
C ALA A 7 8.10 -7.51 1.24
N ARG A 8 8.76 -6.71 2.07
CA ARG A 8 10.12 -6.22 1.78
C ARG A 8 11.13 -7.36 1.64
N LYS A 9 11.08 -8.37 2.52
CA LYS A 9 11.96 -9.55 2.44
C LYS A 9 11.76 -10.34 1.14
N LEU A 10 10.53 -10.37 0.65
CA LEU A 10 10.16 -11.01 -0.62
C LEU A 10 10.53 -10.15 -1.85
N GLY A 11 11.12 -8.97 -1.65
CA GLY A 11 11.55 -8.08 -2.73
C GLY A 11 10.47 -7.14 -3.26
N PHE A 12 9.31 -7.06 -2.61
CA PHE A 12 8.33 -6.02 -2.96
C PHE A 12 8.89 -4.64 -2.60
N THR A 13 8.64 -3.66 -3.47
CA THR A 13 9.12 -2.28 -3.33
C THR A 13 7.99 -1.28 -3.07
N SER A 14 6.73 -1.69 -3.22
CA SER A 14 5.55 -0.87 -2.99
C SER A 14 4.44 -1.64 -2.29
N ALA A 15 3.63 -0.94 -1.50
CA ALA A 15 2.46 -1.49 -0.83
C ALA A 15 1.32 -0.49 -0.81
N ILE A 16 0.09 -0.99 -0.91
CA ILE A 16 -1.14 -0.19 -0.84
C ILE A 16 -1.82 -0.48 0.49
N LEU A 17 -2.22 0.58 1.20
CA LEU A 17 -2.81 0.49 2.54
C LEU A 17 -4.04 1.39 2.65
N PRO A 18 -5.02 1.03 3.50
CA PRO A 18 -6.11 1.95 3.83
C PRO A 18 -5.56 3.21 4.53
N SER A 19 -6.26 4.33 4.36
CA SER A 19 -5.85 5.64 4.91
C SER A 19 -5.72 5.63 6.44
N ASP A 20 -6.56 4.85 7.12
CA ASP A 20 -6.58 4.78 8.58
C ASP A 20 -5.53 3.83 9.19
N ASP A 21 -4.67 3.18 8.38
CA ASP A 21 -3.62 2.32 8.91
C ASP A 21 -2.58 3.18 9.67
N LYS A 22 -2.30 2.84 10.93
CA LYS A 22 -1.31 3.55 11.76
C LYS A 22 0.13 3.14 11.44
N THR A 23 0.33 2.28 10.45
CA THR A 23 1.67 1.83 10.05
C THR A 23 2.46 3.01 9.45
N GLY A 24 3.46 3.50 10.19
CA GLY A 24 4.37 4.54 9.72
C GLY A 24 5.20 4.10 8.51
N GLY A 25 5.73 5.08 7.76
CA GLY A 25 6.56 4.83 6.58
C GLY A 25 7.68 3.83 6.87
N GLN A 26 7.59 2.63 6.30
CA GLN A 26 8.65 1.64 6.43
C GLN A 26 9.72 1.92 5.38
N SER A 27 10.93 2.25 5.82
CA SER A 27 12.08 2.45 4.94
C SER A 27 12.25 1.26 3.98
N GLY A 28 12.27 1.56 2.69
CA GLY A 28 12.41 0.58 1.60
C GLY A 28 11.12 0.10 0.93
N LEU A 29 9.94 0.58 1.39
CA LEU A 29 8.66 0.36 0.70
C LEU A 29 7.99 1.70 0.41
N SER A 30 7.61 1.94 -0.85
CA SER A 30 6.70 3.02 -1.21
C SER A 30 5.30 2.66 -0.69
N LEU A 31 4.71 3.53 0.13
CA LEU A 31 3.38 3.29 0.70
C LEU A 31 2.37 4.22 0.02
N THR A 32 1.40 3.63 -0.67
CA THR A 32 0.26 4.36 -1.23
C THR A 32 -0.94 4.18 -0.31
N ARG A 33 -1.56 5.30 0.11
CA ARG A 33 -2.73 5.29 0.99
C ARG A 33 -3.99 5.52 0.17
N MET A 34 -4.97 4.62 0.33
CA MET A 34 -6.26 4.71 -0.35
C MET A 34 -7.37 5.08 0.63
N GLY A 35 -8.21 6.04 0.24
CA GLY A 35 -9.35 6.51 1.03
C GLY A 35 -10.51 5.53 1.03
N ASP A 36 -10.80 4.95 -0.14
CA ASP A 36 -11.91 4.03 -0.33
C ASP A 36 -11.64 3.03 -1.47
N LEU A 37 -12.55 2.06 -1.61
CA LEU A 37 -12.44 1.00 -2.61
C LEU A 37 -12.65 1.51 -4.04
N THR A 38 -13.52 2.51 -4.23
CA THR A 38 -13.83 3.07 -5.55
C THR A 38 -12.58 3.74 -6.14
N ALA A 39 -11.91 4.58 -5.33
CA ALA A 39 -10.65 5.21 -5.68
C ALA A 39 -9.55 4.17 -5.94
N PHE A 40 -9.42 3.15 -5.08
CA PHE A 40 -8.46 2.05 -5.31
C PHE A 40 -8.66 1.37 -6.66
N VAL A 41 -9.90 1.06 -7.03
CA VAL A 41 -10.20 0.42 -8.31
C VAL A 41 -9.87 1.36 -9.48
N GLY A 42 -10.24 2.64 -9.38
CA GLY A 42 -9.90 3.66 -10.37
C GLY A 42 -8.40 3.82 -10.59
N ASP A 43 -7.64 4.05 -9.52
CA ASP A 43 -6.22 4.40 -9.58
C ASP A 43 -5.32 3.21 -9.93
N VAL A 44 -5.67 2.00 -9.47
CA VAL A 44 -4.80 0.81 -9.62
C VAL A 44 -5.12 0.03 -10.89
N PHE A 45 -6.39 -0.11 -11.23
CA PHE A 45 -6.82 -0.94 -12.36
C PHE A 45 -7.25 -0.11 -13.58
N GLY A 46 -7.33 1.22 -13.45
CA GLY A 46 -7.70 2.10 -14.56
C GLY A 46 -9.17 1.96 -14.94
N ALA A 47 -10.07 2.19 -13.98
CA ALA A 47 -11.49 2.27 -14.28
C ALA A 47 -11.78 3.58 -15.05
N GLY A 48 -11.84 3.47 -16.37
CA GLY A 48 -12.50 4.45 -17.24
C GLY A 48 -14.01 4.24 -17.26
#